data_AF-A0A8S9YK56-F1
#
_entry.id   AF-A0A8S9YK56-F1
#
_cell.length_a   1.000
_cell.length_b   1.000
_cell.length_c   1.000
_cell.angle_alpha   90.00
_cell.angle_beta   90.00
_cell.angle_gamma   90.00
#
_symmetry.space_group_name_H-M   'P 1'
#
loop_
_entity.id
_entity.type
_entity.pdbx_description
1 polymer ?
#
loop_
_entity_poly.entity_id
_entity_poly.type
_entity_poly.pdbx_seq_one_letter_code
_entity_poly.pdbx_strand_id
1 'polypeptide(L)'
;MARTLLLLLASILICQRSYGKKRSHFARAEPFKDGLRIQYKLGYFLKKFPGLDGLLKDVIRPVMNKWSGTLKLTEQSNHNLAISRKCYEDEVVYTESGRHCRWSCIPVMMCGRSVVPEEYLQKCTVLTFEGPKVQTLGGVGLRNTDLLLFLDTDNAVEECQNYPALSFPCSWDSATNRRVPNAGMIHLCPMFFNETKQTQVATLMHEMLHIFVSLLGQNMV
;
A
#
# COMPACT_ATOMS: atom_id res chain seq x y z
N MET A 1 -30.64 18.35 42.26
CA MET A 1 -29.44 18.84 41.53
C MET A 1 -28.12 18.21 42.00
N ALA A 2 -27.90 17.94 43.30
CA ALA A 2 -26.63 17.38 43.79
C ALA A 2 -26.31 15.93 43.36
N ARG A 3 -27.32 15.06 43.20
CA ARG A 3 -27.11 13.65 42.80
C ARG A 3 -26.63 13.48 41.36
N THR A 4 -27.05 14.35 40.45
CA THR A 4 -26.67 14.31 39.03
C THR A 4 -25.22 14.75 38.82
N LEU A 5 -24.75 15.72 39.63
CA LEU A 5 -23.37 16.20 39.59
C LEU A 5 -22.36 15.15 40.11
N LEU A 6 -22.75 14.38 41.14
CA LEU A 6 -21.94 13.28 41.67
C LEU A 6 -21.76 12.14 40.66
N LEU A 7 -22.80 11.81 39.89
CA LEU A 7 -22.75 10.76 38.86
C LEU A 7 -21.89 11.17 37.66
N LEU A 8 -21.91 12.45 37.26
CA LEU A 8 -21.03 13.02 36.23
C LEU A 8 -19.57 13.03 36.69
N LEU A 9 -19.28 13.42 37.93
CA LEU A 9 -17.92 13.39 38.46
C LEU A 9 -17.40 11.95 38.61
N ALA A 10 -18.24 11.01 39.03
CA ALA A 10 -17.88 9.60 39.13
C ALA A 10 -17.58 8.98 37.74
N SER A 11 -18.36 9.32 36.71
CA SER A 11 -18.11 8.84 35.35
C SER A 11 -16.87 9.47 34.71
N ILE A 12 -16.57 10.74 34.98
CA ILE A 12 -15.31 11.39 34.59
C ILE A 12 -14.11 10.75 35.31
N LEU A 13 -14.22 10.45 36.60
CA LEU A 13 -13.16 9.79 37.39
C LEU A 13 -12.95 8.32 36.98
N ILE A 14 -14.01 7.60 36.63
CA ILE A 14 -13.92 6.22 36.09
C ILE A 14 -13.29 6.26 34.69
N CYS A 15 -13.64 7.24 33.85
CA CYS A 15 -13.04 7.43 32.54
C CYS A 15 -11.55 7.78 32.66
N GLN A 16 -11.16 8.65 33.59
CA GLN A 16 -9.75 8.98 33.86
C GLN A 16 -8.96 7.83 34.48
N ARG A 17 -9.57 6.99 35.32
CA ARG A 17 -8.92 5.77 35.86
C ARG A 17 -8.77 4.67 34.81
N SER A 18 -9.73 4.51 33.90
CA SER A 18 -9.64 3.54 32.80
C SER A 18 -8.66 3.98 31.72
N TYR A 19 -8.58 5.29 31.43
CA TYR A 19 -7.54 5.93 30.61
C TYR A 19 -6.24 6.23 31.39
N GLY A 20 -6.00 5.54 32.50
CA GLY A 20 -4.73 5.57 33.22
C GLY A 20 -3.61 4.98 32.37
N LYS A 21 -3.03 5.80 31.48
CA LYS A 21 -1.62 5.83 31.03
C LYS A 21 -0.87 4.52 30.76
N LYS A 22 -1.53 3.39 30.52
CA LYS A 22 -0.90 2.26 29.83
C LYS A 22 -0.92 2.58 28.34
N ARG A 23 0.05 3.40 27.89
CA ARG A 23 0.46 3.34 26.49
C ARG A 23 0.66 1.86 26.19
N SER A 24 -0.02 1.35 25.17
CA SER A 24 0.26 -0.01 24.72
C SER A 24 1.77 -0.09 24.48
N HIS A 25 2.43 -1.14 24.98
CA HIS A 25 3.88 -1.34 24.77
C HIS A 25 4.25 -1.39 23.27
N PHE A 26 3.25 -1.46 22.40
CA PHE A 26 3.35 -1.46 20.95
C PHE A 26 3.52 -0.06 20.33
N ALA A 27 3.09 1.02 20.98
CA ALA A 27 3.16 2.36 20.42
C ALA A 27 4.46 3.08 20.84
N ARG A 28 5.44 3.16 19.93
CA ARG A 28 6.63 4.00 20.12
C ARG A 28 6.22 5.47 20.32
N ALA A 29 6.92 6.15 21.22
CA ALA A 29 6.72 7.57 21.46
C ALA A 29 7.22 8.43 20.29
N GLU A 30 8.32 8.01 19.65
CA GLU A 30 9.02 8.75 18.60
C GLU A 30 8.99 8.01 17.26
N PRO A 31 8.78 8.73 16.13
CA PRO A 31 8.84 8.16 14.79
C PRO A 31 10.16 7.43 14.49
N PHE A 32 10.13 6.48 13.56
CA PHE A 32 11.34 5.89 12.99
C PHE A 32 12.09 6.92 12.14
N LYS A 33 13.41 7.03 12.36
CA LYS A 33 14.29 7.85 11.50
C LYS A 33 14.61 7.16 10.19
N ASP A 34 14.68 5.84 10.23
CA ASP A 34 14.86 4.90 9.13
C ASP A 34 13.56 4.11 8.92
N GLY A 35 12.46 4.84 8.82
CA GLY A 35 11.14 4.28 8.59
C GLY A 35 10.94 3.71 7.20
N LEU A 36 9.71 3.26 6.92
CA LEU A 36 9.32 2.72 5.62
C LEU A 36 9.49 3.79 4.53
N ARG A 37 10.21 3.48 3.45
CA ARG A 37 10.43 4.38 2.32
C ARG A 37 9.29 4.24 1.31
N ILE A 38 8.33 5.15 1.34
CA ILE A 38 7.14 5.10 0.48
C ILE A 38 7.30 6.10 -0.67
N GLN A 39 7.19 5.63 -1.91
CA GLN A 39 7.04 6.47 -3.08
C GLN A 39 5.64 6.32 -3.68
N TYR A 40 5.16 7.35 -4.38
CA TYR A 40 3.88 7.29 -5.07
C TYR A 40 3.97 7.83 -6.50
N LYS A 41 3.09 7.34 -7.37
CA LYS A 41 2.86 7.83 -8.73
C LYS A 41 1.41 8.27 -8.83
N LEU A 42 1.21 9.44 -9.44
CA LEU A 42 -0.11 9.97 -9.72
C LEU A 42 -0.56 9.50 -11.11
N GLY A 43 -1.76 8.95 -11.17
CA GLY A 43 -2.45 8.63 -12.41
C GLY A 43 -2.86 9.89 -13.17
N TYR A 44 -3.32 9.68 -14.40
CA TYR A 44 -3.53 10.76 -15.37
C TYR A 44 -4.61 11.75 -14.92
N PHE A 45 -5.75 11.25 -14.43
CA PHE A 45 -6.85 12.10 -14.00
C PHE A 45 -6.53 12.82 -12.70
N LEU A 46 -5.85 12.16 -11.75
CA LEU A 46 -5.46 12.79 -10.49
C LEU A 46 -4.48 13.94 -10.72
N LYS A 47 -3.57 13.81 -11.69
CA LYS A 47 -2.67 14.90 -12.12
C LYS A 47 -3.41 16.14 -12.63
N LYS A 48 -4.64 15.98 -13.12
CA LYS A 48 -5.48 17.06 -13.65
C LYS A 48 -6.52 17.57 -12.66
N PHE A 49 -6.59 16.99 -11.46
CA PHE A 49 -7.57 17.35 -10.45
C PHE A 49 -7.37 18.81 -9.98
N PRO A 50 -8.41 19.66 -10.05
CA PRO A 50 -8.34 21.01 -9.50
C PRO A 50 -8.11 20.96 -7.98
N GLY A 51 -7.01 21.53 -7.51
CA GLY A 51 -6.64 21.47 -6.09
C GLY A 51 -5.70 20.32 -5.71
N LEU A 52 -5.10 19.64 -6.70
CA LEU A 52 -4.07 18.62 -6.47
C LEU A 52 -2.96 19.09 -5.51
N ASP A 53 -2.51 20.34 -5.63
CA ASP A 53 -1.46 20.87 -4.74
C ASP A 53 -1.89 20.87 -3.26
N GLY A 54 -3.13 21.26 -2.99
CA GLY A 54 -3.73 21.22 -1.65
C GLY A 54 -3.87 19.79 -1.16
N LEU A 55 -4.36 18.88 -2.01
CA LEU A 55 -4.48 17.46 -1.69
C LEU A 55 -3.12 16.82 -1.38
N LEU A 56 -2.09 17.12 -2.17
CA LEU A 56 -0.73 16.62 -1.97
C LEU A 56 -0.14 17.14 -0.65
N LYS A 57 -0.28 18.43 -0.39
CA LYS A 57 0.30 19.10 0.77
C LYS A 57 -0.39 18.70 2.07
N ASP A 58 -1.72 18.66 2.06
CA ASP A 58 -2.52 18.58 3.29
C ASP A 58 -3.02 17.16 3.60
N VAL A 59 -3.02 16.25 2.62
CA VAL A 59 -3.53 14.88 2.79
C VAL A 59 -2.48 13.83 2.42
N ILE A 60 -2.08 13.75 1.15
CA ILE A 60 -1.25 12.63 0.65
C ILE A 60 0.11 12.61 1.35
N ARG A 61 0.90 13.69 1.29
CA ARG A 61 2.24 13.71 1.91
C ARG A 61 2.19 13.52 3.43
N PRO A 62 1.29 14.18 4.19
CA PRO A 62 1.16 13.92 5.63
C PRO A 62 0.87 12.45 5.97
N VAL A 63 0.00 11.79 5.20
CA VAL A 63 -0.32 10.38 5.39
C VAL A 63 0.88 9.48 5.08
N MET A 64 1.58 9.72 3.96
CA MET A 64 2.80 8.97 3.62
C MET A 64 3.87 9.14 4.71
N ASN A 65 4.10 10.36 5.17
CA ASN A 65 5.06 10.65 6.23
C ASN A 65 4.66 9.99 7.56
N LYS A 66 3.37 9.97 7.88
CA LYS A 66 2.86 9.31 9.07
C LYS A 66 3.15 7.82 9.04
N TRP A 67 2.85 7.13 7.94
CA TRP A 67 3.15 5.71 7.80
C TRP A 67 4.64 5.42 7.77
N SER A 68 5.40 6.24 7.04
CA SER A 68 6.87 6.16 7.00
C SER A 68 7.45 6.23 8.41
N GLY A 69 7.03 7.20 9.23
CA GLY A 69 7.49 7.31 10.61
C GLY A 69 6.92 6.28 11.59
N THR A 70 5.87 5.54 11.20
CA THR A 70 5.18 4.58 12.09
C THR A 70 5.63 3.14 11.86
N LEU A 71 5.96 2.78 10.62
CA LEU A 71 6.35 1.43 10.24
C LEU A 71 7.82 1.39 9.84
N LYS A 72 8.47 0.27 10.14
CA LYS A 72 9.83 -0.03 9.71
C LYS A 72 9.89 -1.50 9.30
N LEU A 73 10.55 -1.78 8.18
CA LEU A 73 10.86 -3.15 7.81
C LEU A 73 11.85 -3.75 8.81
N THR A 74 11.60 -4.99 9.25
CA THR A 74 12.53 -5.72 10.12
C THR A 74 13.92 -5.85 9.49
N GLU A 75 13.97 -5.99 8.17
CA GLU A 75 15.18 -5.95 7.35
C GLU A 75 14.98 -4.97 6.21
N GLN A 76 15.81 -3.93 6.15
CA GLN A 76 15.81 -3.01 5.02
C GLN A 76 16.65 -3.60 3.89
N SER A 77 16.05 -3.68 2.71
CA SER A 77 16.80 -4.03 1.51
C SER A 77 17.62 -2.83 1.02
N ASN A 78 18.90 -3.07 0.76
CA ASN A 78 19.77 -2.13 0.06
C ASN A 78 19.60 -2.20 -1.47
N HIS A 79 18.79 -3.13 -1.96
CA HIS A 79 18.50 -3.27 -3.38
C HIS A 79 17.40 -2.31 -3.81
N ASN A 80 17.40 -2.00 -5.10
CA ASN A 80 16.29 -1.26 -5.70
C ASN A 80 15.03 -2.12 -5.67
N LEU A 81 13.91 -1.54 -5.26
CA LEU A 81 12.62 -2.18 -5.33
C LEU A 81 12.30 -2.52 -6.79
N ALA A 82 12.06 -3.80 -7.06
CA ALA A 82 11.60 -4.27 -8.35
C ALA A 82 10.34 -5.12 -8.19
N ILE A 83 9.33 -4.84 -9.00
CA ILE A 83 8.01 -5.44 -8.96
C ILE A 83 8.01 -6.72 -9.79
N SER A 84 7.56 -7.82 -9.20
CA SER A 84 7.49 -9.12 -9.87
C SER A 84 6.50 -9.07 -11.03
N ARG A 85 6.93 -9.44 -12.25
CA ARG A 85 6.02 -9.62 -13.38
C ARG A 85 5.06 -10.79 -13.12
N LYS A 86 3.82 -10.65 -13.58
CA LYS A 86 2.81 -11.72 -13.54
C LYS A 86 2.96 -12.64 -14.75
N CYS A 87 2.54 -13.88 -14.54
CA CYS A 87 2.49 -14.89 -15.61
C CYS A 87 1.17 -14.77 -16.34
N TYR A 88 1.16 -15.11 -17.63
CA TYR A 88 -0.07 -15.28 -18.38
C TYR A 88 -0.95 -16.32 -17.66
N GLU A 89 -2.21 -15.97 -17.42
CA GLU A 89 -3.18 -16.78 -16.65
C GLU A 89 -2.69 -17.18 -15.23
N ASP A 90 -1.78 -16.39 -14.65
CA ASP A 90 -1.18 -16.64 -13.33
C ASP A 90 -0.53 -18.04 -13.19
N GLU A 91 -0.18 -18.68 -14.32
CA GLU A 91 0.43 -20.00 -14.32
C GLU A 91 1.92 -19.95 -13.95
N VAL A 92 2.19 -20.16 -12.67
CA VAL A 92 3.52 -20.14 -12.07
C VAL A 92 4.04 -21.56 -11.84
N VAL A 93 5.33 -21.77 -12.10
CA VAL A 93 6.07 -22.99 -11.73
C VAL A 93 7.25 -22.60 -10.85
N TYR A 94 7.42 -23.32 -9.75
CA TYR A 94 8.57 -23.16 -8.85
C TYR A 94 9.58 -24.28 -9.11
N THR A 95 10.85 -23.90 -9.26
CA THR A 95 11.99 -24.82 -9.38
C THR A 95 13.03 -24.46 -8.33
N GLU A 96 14.12 -25.24 -8.24
CA GLU A 96 15.29 -24.88 -7.42
C GLU A 96 15.89 -23.52 -7.80
N SER A 97 15.77 -23.13 -9.08
CA SER A 97 16.25 -21.83 -9.57
C SER A 97 15.26 -20.67 -9.36
N GLY A 98 14.11 -20.95 -8.74
CA GLY A 98 13.13 -19.96 -8.30
C GLY A 98 11.79 -20.02 -9.03
N ARG A 99 11.13 -18.86 -9.08
CA ARG A 99 9.80 -18.67 -9.69
C ARG A 99 9.91 -18.44 -11.20
N HIS A 100 9.15 -19.19 -11.99
CA HIS A 100 9.05 -19.06 -13.44
C HIS A 100 7.59 -19.05 -13.89
N CYS A 101 7.32 -18.52 -15.07
CA CYS A 101 6.03 -18.68 -15.74
C CYS A 101 6.01 -19.97 -16.57
N ARG A 102 4.85 -20.63 -16.63
CA ARG A 102 4.70 -21.86 -17.44
C ARG A 102 4.80 -21.56 -18.93
N TRP A 103 4.10 -20.54 -19.41
CA TRP A 103 4.01 -20.23 -20.84
C TRP A 103 4.68 -18.91 -21.21
N SER A 104 4.29 -17.83 -20.55
CA SER A 104 4.78 -16.48 -20.82
C SER A 104 4.50 -15.55 -19.65
N CYS A 105 5.19 -14.43 -19.60
CA CYS A 105 4.78 -13.28 -18.80
C CYS A 105 3.76 -12.44 -19.54
N ILE A 106 2.94 -11.72 -18.77
CA ILE A 106 2.07 -10.71 -19.37
C ILE A 106 2.93 -9.58 -19.99
N PRO A 107 2.57 -9.08 -21.19
CA PRO A 107 3.37 -8.07 -21.88
C PRO A 107 3.27 -6.69 -21.24
N VAL A 108 2.17 -6.40 -20.55
CA VAL A 108 1.93 -5.14 -19.84
C VAL A 108 1.50 -5.46 -18.43
N MET A 109 2.31 -5.07 -17.44
CA MET A 109 1.98 -5.25 -16.03
C MET A 109 1.06 -4.13 -15.55
N MET A 110 -0.06 -4.50 -14.94
CA MET A 110 -1.01 -3.57 -14.33
C MET A 110 -0.99 -3.68 -12.81
N CYS A 111 -1.08 -2.54 -12.14
CA CYS A 111 -1.34 -2.41 -10.72
C CYS A 111 -2.68 -1.68 -10.54
N GLY A 112 -3.74 -2.46 -10.35
CA GLY A 112 -5.12 -1.98 -10.52
C GLY A 112 -5.31 -1.42 -11.94
N ARG A 113 -5.60 -0.12 -12.05
CA ARG A 113 -5.80 0.59 -13.32
C ARG A 113 -4.55 1.30 -13.84
N SER A 114 -3.45 1.26 -13.10
CA SER A 114 -2.18 1.89 -13.51
C SER A 114 -1.24 0.89 -14.19
N VAL A 115 -0.69 1.29 -15.34
CA VAL A 115 0.42 0.56 -15.98
C VAL A 115 1.66 0.71 -15.11
N VAL A 116 2.31 -0.41 -14.79
CA VAL A 116 3.59 -0.43 -14.08
C VAL A 116 4.72 -0.23 -15.12
N PRO A 117 5.54 0.82 -15.00
CA PRO A 117 6.64 1.05 -15.93
C PRO A 117 7.65 -0.11 -15.97
N GLU A 118 8.11 -0.46 -17.18
CA GLU A 118 9.03 -1.58 -17.43
C GLU A 118 10.33 -1.46 -16.63
N GLU A 119 10.81 -0.23 -16.38
CA GLU A 119 12.02 0.01 -15.61
C GLU A 119 11.87 -0.38 -14.12
N TYR A 120 10.65 -0.58 -13.61
CA TYR A 120 10.38 -1.03 -12.25
C TYR A 120 10.17 -2.54 -12.16
N LEU A 121 10.09 -3.26 -13.28
CA LEU A 121 9.75 -4.67 -13.31
C LEU A 121 10.97 -5.57 -13.16
N GLN A 122 10.82 -6.67 -12.43
CA GLN A 122 11.81 -7.75 -12.38
C GLN A 122 11.90 -8.49 -13.71
N LYS A 123 13.03 -9.17 -13.95
CA LYS A 123 13.18 -10.07 -15.09
C LYS A 123 12.07 -11.13 -15.10
N CYS A 124 11.60 -11.47 -16.30
CA CYS A 124 10.70 -12.58 -16.52
C CYS A 124 11.48 -13.81 -16.96
N THR A 125 11.22 -14.96 -16.34
CA THR A 125 11.73 -16.26 -16.78
C THR A 125 10.57 -17.21 -17.05
N VAL A 126 10.67 -17.96 -18.15
CA VAL A 126 9.69 -18.96 -18.58
C VAL A 126 10.36 -20.32 -18.52
N LEU A 127 9.67 -21.34 -18.02
CA LEU A 127 10.18 -22.70 -18.00
C LEU A 127 9.97 -23.34 -19.38
N THR A 128 11.06 -23.78 -20.01
CA THR A 128 11.03 -24.51 -21.29
C THR A 128 11.54 -25.94 -21.11
N PHE A 129 11.47 -26.77 -22.15
CA PHE A 129 12.03 -28.12 -22.13
C PHE A 129 13.54 -28.15 -21.88
N GLU A 130 14.26 -27.10 -22.31
CA GLU A 130 15.70 -26.93 -22.09
C GLU A 130 16.02 -26.32 -20.71
N GLY A 131 14.99 -25.99 -19.92
CA GLY A 131 15.10 -25.32 -18.63
C GLY A 131 14.60 -23.87 -18.64
N PRO A 132 14.83 -23.12 -17.55
CA PRO A 132 14.40 -21.73 -17.41
C PRO A 132 15.09 -20.79 -18.40
N LYS A 133 14.31 -20.06 -19.20
CA LYS A 133 14.79 -19.07 -20.16
C LYS A 133 14.30 -17.68 -19.80
N VAL A 134 15.16 -16.68 -19.90
CA VAL A 134 14.77 -15.27 -19.74
C VAL A 134 13.94 -14.85 -20.96
N GLN A 135 12.68 -14.49 -20.74
CA GLN A 135 11.82 -13.95 -21.80
C GLN A 135 11.98 -12.43 -21.91
N THR A 136 12.06 -11.74 -20.77
CA THR A 136 12.19 -10.28 -20.72
C THR A 136 13.19 -9.88 -19.64
N LEU A 137 14.13 -9.00 -19.97
CA LEU A 137 15.09 -8.46 -19.01
C LEU A 137 14.37 -7.62 -17.94
N GLY A 138 14.96 -7.56 -16.75
CA GLY A 138 14.48 -6.70 -15.68
C GLY A 138 14.92 -5.26 -15.89
N GLY A 139 14.15 -4.32 -15.34
CA GLY A 139 14.50 -2.92 -15.23
C GLY A 139 15.48 -2.64 -14.09
N VAL A 140 15.83 -1.36 -13.93
CA VAL A 140 16.75 -0.89 -12.88
C VAL A 140 16.13 -0.87 -11.47
N GLY A 141 14.80 -0.92 -11.37
CA GLY A 141 14.07 -0.80 -10.11
C GLY A 141 14.09 0.61 -9.52
N LEU A 142 13.46 0.76 -8.35
CA LEU A 142 13.34 2.01 -7.62
C LEU A 142 14.32 2.07 -6.45
N ARG A 143 15.20 3.08 -6.48
CA ARG A 143 16.13 3.37 -5.37
C ARG A 143 15.37 3.93 -4.18
N ASN A 144 15.83 3.60 -2.97
CA ASN A 144 15.30 4.16 -1.72
C ASN A 144 13.77 4.02 -1.60
N THR A 145 13.25 2.85 -1.95
CA THR A 145 11.81 2.56 -1.92
C THR A 145 11.60 1.19 -1.34
N ASP A 146 10.64 1.07 -0.44
CA ASP A 146 10.16 -0.18 0.13
C ASP A 146 8.73 -0.47 -0.36
N LEU A 147 7.94 0.58 -0.60
CA LEU A 147 6.58 0.49 -1.13
C LEU A 147 6.35 1.54 -2.22
N LEU A 148 5.85 1.09 -3.37
CA LEU A 148 5.33 1.97 -4.42
C LEU A 148 3.80 2.01 -4.39
N LEU A 149 3.22 3.21 -4.34
CA LEU A 149 1.78 3.42 -4.44
C LEU A 149 1.39 4.09 -5.74
N PHE A 150 0.38 3.55 -6.42
CA PHE A 150 -0.29 4.22 -7.53
C PHE A 150 -1.55 4.89 -6.99
N LEU A 151 -1.60 6.21 -7.07
CA LEU A 151 -2.76 7.00 -6.66
C LEU A 151 -3.46 7.48 -7.93
N ASP A 152 -4.72 7.11 -8.11
CA ASP A 152 -5.50 7.58 -9.24
C ASP A 152 -6.91 7.99 -8.81
N THR A 153 -7.63 8.59 -9.74
CA THR A 153 -9.05 8.89 -9.62
C THR A 153 -9.70 8.75 -10.99
N ASP A 154 -10.97 8.41 -11.03
CA ASP A 154 -11.80 8.41 -12.24
C ASP A 154 -13.26 8.31 -11.77
N ASN A 155 -14.15 9.00 -12.46
CA ASN A 155 -15.59 8.95 -12.21
C ASN A 155 -16.23 7.71 -12.84
N ALA A 156 -15.54 7.04 -13.78
CA ALA A 156 -16.04 5.88 -14.52
C ALA A 156 -15.80 4.52 -13.80
N VAL A 157 -15.63 4.54 -12.48
CA VAL A 157 -15.40 3.32 -11.68
C VAL A 157 -16.71 2.94 -11.02
N GLU A 158 -17.34 1.86 -11.45
CA GLU A 158 -18.63 1.41 -10.91
C GLU A 158 -18.55 1.13 -9.40
N GLU A 159 -17.41 0.61 -8.96
CA GLU A 159 -17.14 0.31 -7.55
C GLU A 159 -17.08 1.58 -6.67
N CYS A 160 -16.93 2.78 -7.27
CA CYS A 160 -16.95 4.05 -6.53
C CYS A 160 -18.34 4.50 -6.06
N GLN A 161 -19.42 3.79 -6.40
CA GLN A 161 -20.78 4.20 -6.02
C GLN A 161 -20.98 4.26 -4.50
N ASN A 162 -20.31 3.39 -3.74
CA ASN A 162 -20.56 3.22 -2.30
C ASN A 162 -19.35 3.50 -1.41
N TYR A 163 -18.19 3.82 -1.98
CA TYR A 163 -16.94 3.95 -1.23
C TYR A 163 -16.22 5.26 -1.56
N PRO A 164 -15.62 5.94 -0.57
CA PRO A 164 -14.83 7.14 -0.80
C PRO A 164 -13.49 6.81 -1.48
N ALA A 165 -12.94 5.63 -1.26
CA ALA A 165 -11.73 5.16 -1.93
C ALA A 165 -11.73 3.62 -1.98
N LEU A 166 -10.85 3.08 -2.83
CA LEU A 166 -10.62 1.65 -2.97
C LEU A 166 -9.12 1.40 -2.98
N SER A 167 -8.68 0.26 -2.46
CA SER A 167 -7.27 -0.11 -2.47
C SER A 167 -7.02 -1.57 -2.83
N PHE A 168 -5.90 -1.80 -3.51
CA PHE A 168 -5.52 -3.13 -4.00
C PHE A 168 -4.00 -3.33 -3.88
N PRO A 169 -3.51 -4.39 -3.23
CA PRO A 169 -2.12 -4.79 -3.36
C PRO A 169 -1.87 -5.33 -4.77
N CYS A 170 -0.73 -4.99 -5.34
CA CYS A 170 -0.38 -5.39 -6.71
C CYS A 170 0.76 -6.40 -6.77
N SER A 171 1.68 -6.31 -5.83
CA SER A 171 2.86 -7.16 -5.77
C SER A 171 3.39 -7.26 -4.36
N TRP A 172 4.11 -8.35 -4.11
CA TRP A 172 4.76 -8.66 -2.85
C TRP A 172 6.23 -8.93 -3.14
N ASP A 173 7.09 -8.52 -2.21
CA ASP A 173 8.49 -8.87 -2.29
C ASP A 173 8.65 -10.38 -2.11
N SER A 174 9.20 -11.03 -3.13
CA SER A 174 9.52 -12.45 -3.11
C SER A 174 11.01 -12.72 -2.83
N ALA A 175 11.84 -11.67 -2.76
CA ALA A 175 13.27 -11.78 -2.50
C ALA A 175 13.59 -11.86 -1.01
N THR A 176 12.74 -11.26 -0.16
CA THR A 176 12.79 -11.45 1.28
C THR A 176 11.85 -12.59 1.66
N ASN A 177 12.22 -13.41 2.64
CA ASN A 177 11.39 -14.53 3.16
C ASN A 177 10.07 -14.06 3.83
N ARG A 178 9.66 -12.82 3.58
CA ARG A 178 8.53 -12.13 4.19
C ARG A 178 7.70 -11.56 3.05
N ARG A 179 6.43 -11.96 2.99
CA ARG A 179 5.42 -11.50 2.02
C ARG A 179 5.07 -10.03 2.27
N VAL A 180 6.01 -9.10 2.12
CA VAL A 180 5.74 -7.68 2.33
C VAL A 180 5.17 -7.10 1.03
N PRO A 181 3.97 -6.50 1.05
CA PRO A 181 3.44 -5.77 -0.09
C PRO A 181 4.42 -4.67 -0.49
N ASN A 182 4.84 -4.69 -1.75
CA ASN A 182 5.87 -3.78 -2.25
C ASN A 182 5.35 -2.86 -3.38
N ALA A 183 4.15 -3.12 -3.86
CA ALA A 183 3.38 -2.21 -4.70
C ALA A 183 1.87 -2.33 -4.43
N GLY A 184 1.16 -1.22 -4.48
CA GLY A 184 -0.30 -1.19 -4.36
C GLY A 184 -0.92 0.02 -5.08
N MET A 185 -2.22 -0.03 -5.32
CA MET A 185 -3.01 1.05 -5.88
C MET A 185 -4.02 1.55 -4.84
N ILE A 186 -4.23 2.86 -4.79
CA ILE A 186 -5.37 3.49 -4.14
C ILE A 186 -6.11 4.33 -5.18
N HIS A 187 -7.39 4.05 -5.37
CA HIS A 187 -8.28 4.82 -6.22
C HIS A 187 -9.14 5.74 -5.36
N LEU A 188 -9.02 7.05 -5.57
CA LEU A 188 -9.80 8.08 -4.88
C LEU A 188 -11.09 8.33 -5.64
N CYS A 189 -12.23 7.99 -5.04
CA CYS A 189 -13.54 8.13 -5.65
C CYS A 189 -14.07 9.56 -5.51
N PRO A 190 -15.08 9.98 -6.32
CA PRO A 190 -15.61 11.35 -6.29
C PRO A 190 -16.04 11.82 -4.89
N MET A 191 -16.65 10.92 -4.10
CA MET A 191 -17.10 11.20 -2.74
C MET A 191 -15.95 11.68 -1.83
N PHE A 192 -14.75 11.12 -1.97
CA PHE A 192 -13.59 11.49 -1.15
C PHE A 192 -13.23 12.97 -1.28
N PHE A 193 -13.41 13.57 -2.47
CA PHE A 193 -13.05 14.97 -2.68
C PHE A 193 -14.05 15.94 -2.03
N ASN A 194 -15.27 15.48 -1.73
CA ASN A 194 -16.30 16.27 -1.05
C ASN A 194 -16.18 16.24 0.48
N GLU A 195 -15.31 15.37 1.00
CA GLU A 195 -15.13 15.18 2.44
C GLU A 195 -14.23 16.24 3.10
N THR A 196 -14.31 16.32 4.43
CA THR A 196 -13.37 17.15 5.20
C THR A 196 -11.94 16.65 5.06
N LYS A 197 -10.94 17.52 5.22
CA LYS A 197 -9.52 17.12 5.19
C LYS A 197 -9.20 16.03 6.22
N GLN A 198 -9.83 16.10 7.40
CA GLN A 198 -9.68 15.10 8.46
C GLN A 198 -10.20 13.74 8.01
N THR A 199 -11.39 13.70 7.38
CA THR A 199 -11.94 12.48 6.80
C THR A 199 -11.05 11.96 5.67
N GLN A 200 -10.59 12.83 4.76
CA GLN A 200 -9.67 12.43 3.67
C GLN A 200 -8.39 11.79 4.20
N VAL A 201 -7.78 12.38 5.23
CA VAL A 201 -6.60 11.80 5.90
C VAL A 201 -6.93 10.44 6.51
N ALA A 202 -8.05 10.32 7.22
CA ALA A 202 -8.47 9.06 7.83
C ALA A 202 -8.75 7.96 6.79
N THR A 203 -9.43 8.30 5.70
CA THR A 203 -9.72 7.39 4.58
C THR A 203 -8.41 6.94 3.91
N LEU A 204 -7.51 7.85 3.57
CA LEU A 204 -6.25 7.46 2.93
C LEU A 204 -5.37 6.60 3.86
N MET A 205 -5.37 6.89 5.16
CA MET A 205 -4.70 6.04 6.15
C MET A 205 -5.31 4.64 6.19
N HIS A 206 -6.63 4.52 6.12
CA HIS A 206 -7.36 3.26 6.08
C HIS A 206 -7.05 2.44 4.82
N GLU A 207 -7.08 3.06 3.63
CA GLU A 207 -6.75 2.40 2.37
C GLU A 207 -5.28 1.92 2.32
N MET A 208 -4.35 2.69 2.88
CA MET A 208 -2.97 2.23 3.02
C MET A 208 -2.84 1.02 3.97
N LEU A 209 -3.65 0.98 5.03
CA LEU A 209 -3.67 -0.17 5.93
C LEU A 209 -4.10 -1.45 5.20
N HIS A 210 -5.10 -1.36 4.33
CA HIS A 210 -5.49 -2.49 3.49
C HIS A 210 -4.31 -3.02 2.69
N ILE A 211 -3.50 -2.16 2.07
CA ILE A 211 -2.31 -2.55 1.31
C ILE A 211 -1.28 -3.24 2.22
N PHE A 212 -1.02 -2.73 3.43
CA PHE A 212 -0.05 -3.35 4.34
C PHE A 212 -0.50 -4.73 4.84
N VAL A 213 -1.81 -4.92 5.03
CA VAL A 213 -2.40 -6.07 5.75
C VAL A 213 -3.01 -7.11 4.82
N SER A 214 -2.95 -6.95 3.48
CA SER A 214 -3.65 -7.81 2.50
C SER A 214 -3.22 -9.30 2.44
N LEU A 215 -2.61 -9.85 3.48
CA LEU A 215 -2.40 -11.28 3.68
C LEU A 215 -3.40 -11.94 4.64
N LEU A 216 -4.29 -11.20 5.29
CA LEU A 216 -5.25 -11.80 6.22
C LEU A 216 -6.49 -12.43 5.52
N GLY A 217 -6.56 -12.41 4.18
CA GLY A 217 -7.75 -12.83 3.43
C GLY A 217 -7.56 -13.91 2.36
N GLN A 218 -6.35 -14.47 2.18
CA GLN A 218 -6.10 -15.46 1.10
C GLN A 218 -5.73 -16.87 1.58
N ASN A 219 -5.98 -17.21 2.85
CA ASN A 219 -6.08 -18.59 3.34
C ASN A 219 -6.92 -18.58 4.62
N MET A 220 -8.25 -18.52 4.48
CA MET A 220 -9.14 -19.06 5.51
C MET A 220 -9.56 -20.45 5.04
N VAL A 221 -8.83 -21.45 5.54
CA VAL A 221 -9.42 -22.74 5.94
C VAL A 221 -9.45 -22.71 7.46
#